data_AF-A0A0G2AT47-F1
#
_entry.id   AF-A0A0G2AT47-F1
#
_cell.length_a   1.000
_cell.length_b   1.000
_cell.length_c   1.000
_cell.angle_alpha   90.00
_cell.angle_beta   90.00
_cell.angle_gamma   90.00
#
_symmetry.space_group_name_H-M   'P 1'
#
loop_
_entity.id
_entity.type
_entity.pdbx_description
1 polymer ?
#
loop_
_entity_poly.entity_id
_entity_poly.type
_entity_poly.pdbx_seq_one_letter_code
_entity_poly.pdbx_strand_id
1 'polypeptide(L)'
;MLNDNKKALLWGGVFGLVAPFVGMFVGLQVSPMVANVLMFPVLAMSVMLGSPFGMWSPALMLVALVLSVIVWALVFLAVKMVLGQMRK
;
A
#
# COMPACT_ATOMS: atom_id res chain seq x y z
N MET A 1 -12.59 18.40 -9.88
CA MET A 1 -13.13 17.26 -9.09
C MET A 1 -12.81 15.90 -9.69
N LEU A 2 -13.36 15.53 -10.86
CA LEU A 2 -13.13 14.19 -11.47
C LEU A 2 -11.66 13.96 -11.85
N ASN A 3 -11.01 14.97 -12.44
CA ASN A 3 -9.61 14.88 -12.87
C ASN A 3 -8.65 14.71 -11.67
N ASP A 4 -8.94 15.40 -10.58
CA ASP A 4 -8.13 15.34 -9.35
C ASP A 4 -8.32 13.99 -8.62
N ASN A 5 -9.49 13.34 -8.75
CA ASN A 5 -9.71 12.00 -8.18
C ASN A 5 -8.91 10.96 -8.96
N LYS A 6 -8.89 11.08 -10.30
CA LYS A 6 -8.05 10.25 -11.16
C LYS A 6 -6.56 10.37 -10.82
N LYS A 7 -6.08 11.60 -10.58
CA LYS A 7 -4.70 11.84 -10.13
C LYS A 7 -4.41 11.15 -8.80
N ALA A 8 -5.31 11.25 -7.81
CA ALA A 8 -5.12 10.57 -6.52
C ALA A 8 -5.05 9.05 -6.65
N LEU A 9 -5.94 8.46 -7.47
CA LEU A 9 -5.90 7.03 -7.78
C LEU A 9 -4.60 6.62 -8.46
N LEU A 10 -4.13 7.39 -9.45
CA LEU A 10 -2.88 7.12 -10.16
C LEU A 10 -1.67 7.19 -9.20
N TRP A 11 -1.56 8.26 -8.41
CA TRP A 11 -0.48 8.42 -7.45
C TRP A 11 -0.51 7.37 -6.36
N GLY A 12 -1.69 7.03 -5.83
CA GLY A 12 -1.83 5.96 -4.86
C GLY A 12 -1.50 4.59 -5.45
N GLY A 13 -1.83 4.33 -6.70
CA GLY A 13 -1.45 3.10 -7.39
C GLY A 13 0.06 2.98 -7.60
N VAL A 14 0.71 4.05 -8.09
CA VAL A 14 2.17 4.11 -8.22
C VAL A 14 2.85 3.94 -6.85
N PHE A 15 2.32 4.60 -5.82
CA PHE A 15 2.80 4.44 -4.47
C PHE A 15 2.65 3.00 -3.98
N GLY A 16 1.50 2.36 -4.19
CA GLY A 16 1.26 0.98 -3.78
C GLY A 16 2.12 -0.06 -4.48
N LEU A 17 2.65 0.26 -5.67
CA LEU A 17 3.66 -0.56 -6.34
C LEU A 17 5.03 -0.48 -5.64
N VAL A 18 5.41 0.71 -5.17
CA VAL A 18 6.76 0.97 -4.62
C VAL A 18 6.83 0.75 -3.12
N ALA A 19 5.75 1.05 -2.39
CA ALA A 19 5.69 1.05 -0.93
C ALA A 19 6.09 -0.30 -0.28
N PRO A 20 5.70 -1.48 -0.79
CA PRO A 20 6.12 -2.75 -0.22
C PRO A 20 7.64 -2.94 -0.22
N PHE A 21 8.30 -2.55 -1.33
CA PHE A 21 9.74 -2.67 -1.46
C PHE A 21 10.48 -1.71 -0.53
N VAL A 22 10.05 -0.45 -0.50
CA VAL A 22 10.62 0.56 0.42
C VAL A 22 10.41 0.13 1.87
N GLY A 23 9.21 -0.34 2.22
CA GLY A 23 8.90 -0.84 3.55
C GLY A 23 9.81 -1.99 3.98
N MET A 24 10.14 -2.91 3.07
CA MET A 24 11.05 -4.02 3.35
C MET A 24 12.45 -3.52 3.74
N PHE A 25 13.04 -2.60 2.96
CA PHE A 25 14.36 -2.05 3.27
C PHE A 25 14.36 -1.20 4.55
N VAL A 26 13.33 -0.36 4.72
CA VAL A 26 13.16 0.50 5.90
C VAL A 26 12.95 -0.34 7.16
N GLY A 27 12.23 -1.46 7.08
CA GLY A 27 11.97 -2.34 8.21
C GLY A 27 13.21 -3.06 8.72
N LEU A 28 14.13 -3.38 7.82
CA LEU A 28 15.38 -4.05 8.15
C LEU A 28 16.42 -3.10 8.75
N GLN A 29 16.43 -1.83 8.36
CA GLN A 29 17.56 -0.94 8.65
C GLN A 29 17.21 0.32 9.45
N VAL A 30 15.94 0.76 9.46
CA VAL A 30 15.57 2.09 9.97
C VAL A 30 14.49 2.01 11.04
N SER A 31 13.33 1.46 10.71
CA SER A 31 12.18 1.44 11.61
C SER A 31 11.16 0.38 11.22
N PRO A 32 10.93 -0.64 12.08
CA PRO A 32 9.87 -1.61 11.90
C PRO A 32 8.48 -0.97 11.84
N MET A 33 8.27 0.14 12.54
CA MET A 33 6.98 0.84 12.56
C MET A 33 6.65 1.42 11.18
N VAL A 34 7.60 2.10 10.54
CA VAL A 34 7.39 2.68 9.21
C VAL A 34 7.18 1.59 8.17
N ALA A 35 7.93 0.48 8.27
CA ALA A 35 7.73 -0.69 7.42
C ALA A 35 6.33 -1.29 7.54
N ASN A 36 5.81 -1.40 8.77
CA ASN A 36 4.46 -1.91 9.00
C ASN A 36 3.39 -1.06 8.30
N VAL A 37 3.58 0.26 8.27
CA VAL A 37 2.67 1.16 7.54
C VAL A 37 2.80 0.96 6.03
N LEU A 38 4.02 0.99 5.49
CA LEU A 38 4.25 0.90 4.04
C LEU A 38 3.85 -0.46 3.45
N MET A 39 4.09 -1.54 4.20
CA MET A 39 3.81 -2.92 3.80
C MET A 39 2.45 -3.43 4.28
N PHE A 40 1.62 -2.59 4.93
CA PHE A 40 0.37 -3.00 5.55
C PHE A 40 -0.48 -3.96 4.69
N PRO A 41 -0.72 -3.73 3.38
CA PRO A 41 -1.54 -4.64 2.58
C PRO A 41 -0.95 -6.05 2.48
N VAL A 42 0.38 -6.14 2.35
CA VAL A 42 1.13 -7.40 2.29
C VAL A 42 1.14 -8.09 3.65
N LEU A 43 1.32 -7.32 4.73
CA LEU A 43 1.32 -7.84 6.10
C LEU A 43 -0.06 -8.35 6.51
N ALA A 44 -1.14 -7.63 6.15
CA ALA A 44 -2.50 -8.09 6.39
C ALA A 44 -2.75 -9.43 5.71
N MET A 45 -2.34 -9.57 4.44
CA MET A 45 -2.43 -10.83 3.71
C MET A 45 -1.56 -11.93 4.35
N SER A 46 -0.36 -11.60 4.86
CA SER A 46 0.50 -12.52 5.62
C SER A 46 -0.17 -13.06 6.88
N VAL A 47 -0.84 -12.19 7.64
CA VAL A 47 -1.62 -12.59 8.81
C VAL A 47 -2.80 -13.48 8.41
N MET A 48 -3.53 -13.13 7.34
CA MET A 48 -4.67 -13.92 6.86
C MET A 48 -4.26 -15.31 6.37
N LEU A 49 -3.11 -15.42 5.72
CA LEU A 49 -2.61 -16.69 5.18
C LEU A 49 -1.77 -17.50 6.18
N GLY A 50 -1.53 -16.97 7.39
CA GLY A 50 -0.73 -17.64 8.41
C GLY A 50 0.70 -17.96 7.97
N SER A 51 1.22 -17.26 6.95
CA SER A 51 2.53 -17.52 6.37
C SER A 51 3.27 -16.20 6.06
N PRO A 52 4.56 -16.10 6.40
CA PRO A 52 5.36 -14.91 6.13
C PRO A 52 5.60 -14.72 4.64
N PHE A 53 5.65 -13.45 4.20
CA PHE A 53 5.86 -13.06 2.80
C PHE A 53 7.04 -13.79 2.12
N GLY A 54 8.16 -13.99 2.82
CA GLY A 54 9.35 -14.64 2.27
C GLY A 54 9.17 -16.12 1.92
N MET A 55 8.09 -16.78 2.37
CA MET A 55 7.78 -18.17 2.04
C MET A 55 6.74 -18.30 0.93
N TRP A 56 6.28 -17.19 0.35
CA TRP A 56 5.25 -17.21 -0.68
C TRP A 56 5.81 -17.60 -2.04
N SER A 57 4.97 -18.23 -2.86
CA SER A 57 5.29 -18.44 -4.27
C SER A 57 5.34 -17.10 -5.02
N PRO A 58 6.09 -17.00 -6.12
CA PRO A 58 6.15 -15.77 -6.92
C PRO A 58 4.76 -15.29 -7.39
N ALA A 59 3.85 -16.21 -7.71
CA ALA A 59 2.47 -15.87 -8.07
C ALA A 59 1.73 -15.18 -6.93
N LEU A 60 1.87 -15.68 -5.71
CA LEU A 60 1.23 -15.10 -4.53
C LEU A 60 1.83 -13.73 -4.16
N MET A 61 3.14 -13.56 -4.35
CA MET A 61 3.81 -12.26 -4.21
C MET A 61 3.28 -11.23 -5.21
N LEU A 62 3.05 -11.63 -6.47
CA LEU A 62 2.44 -10.75 -7.48
C LEU A 62 1.01 -10.37 -7.12
N VAL A 63 0.21 -11.31 -6.61
CA VAL A 63 -1.15 -11.01 -6.11
C VAL A 63 -1.09 -10.01 -4.97
N ALA A 64 -0.18 -10.18 -4.01
CA ALA A 64 0.00 -9.25 -2.91
C ALA A 64 0.43 -7.85 -3.39
N LEU A 65 1.25 -7.77 -4.45
CA LEU A 65 1.63 -6.50 -5.06
C LEU A 65 0.43 -5.81 -5.73
N VAL A 66 -0.39 -6.54 -6.48
CA VAL A 66 -1.63 -6.02 -7.07
C VAL A 66 -2.58 -5.53 -5.98
N LEU A 67 -2.73 -6.29 -4.89
CA LEU A 67 -3.52 -5.89 -3.74
C LEU A 67 -2.99 -4.59 -3.12
N SER A 68 -1.67 -4.46 -2.95
CA SER A 68 -1.04 -3.24 -2.46
C SER A 68 -1.35 -2.02 -3.34
N VAL A 69 -1.26 -2.17 -4.67
CA VAL A 69 -1.63 -1.12 -5.63
C VAL A 69 -3.08 -0.67 -5.44
N ILE A 70 -4.01 -1.61 -5.34
CA ILE A 70 -5.44 -1.31 -5.15
C ILE A 70 -5.67 -0.59 -3.82
N VAL A 71 -5.12 -1.13 -2.73
CA VAL A 71 -5.33 -0.58 -1.38
C VAL A 71 -4.78 0.84 -1.29
N TRP A 72 -3.56 1.09 -1.76
CA TRP A 72 -2.98 2.43 -1.71
C TRP A 72 -3.67 3.45 -2.64
N ALA A 73 -4.15 3.01 -3.81
CA ALA A 73 -5.00 3.85 -4.67
C ALA A 73 -6.26 4.31 -3.92
N LEU A 74 -6.94 3.40 -3.23
CA LEU A 74 -8.13 3.71 -2.43
C LEU A 74 -7.81 4.60 -1.23
N VAL A 75 -6.70 4.35 -0.52
CA VAL A 75 -6.25 5.20 0.61
C VAL A 75 -6.01 6.64 0.14
N PHE A 76 -5.32 6.84 -0.97
CA PHE A 76 -5.05 8.19 -1.49
C PHE A 76 -6.34 8.91 -1.91
N LEU A 77 -7.28 8.18 -2.52
CA LEU A 77 -8.59 8.73 -2.85
C LEU A 77 -9.36 9.14 -1.57
N ALA A 78 -9.37 8.28 -0.55
CA ALA A 78 -10.05 8.54 0.71
C ALA A 78 -9.46 9.75 1.44
N VAL A 79 -8.13 9.81 1.58
CA VAL A 79 -7.41 10.96 2.16
C VAL A 79 -7.78 12.24 1.44
N LYS A 80 -7.80 12.22 0.11
CA LYS A 80 -8.18 13.39 -0.67
C LYS A 80 -9.64 13.82 -0.41
N MET A 81 -10.58 12.88 -0.33
CA MET A 81 -11.98 13.19 -0.02
C MET A 81 -12.12 13.85 1.35
N VAL A 82 -11.44 13.30 2.37
CA VAL A 82 -11.43 13.85 3.74
C VAL A 82 -10.83 15.25 3.77
N LEU A 83 -9.66 15.45 3.17
CA LEU A 83 -9.03 16.77 3.08
C LEU A 83 -9.90 17.78 2.31
N GLY A 84 -10.65 17.32 1.31
CA GLY A 84 -11.59 18.14 0.55
C GLY A 84 -12.83 18.55 1.36
N GLN A 85 -13.25 17.75 2.33
CA GLN A 85 -14.33 18.10 3.26
C GLN A 85 -13.87 19.13 4.29
N MET A 86 -12.67 19.00 4.84
CA MET A 86 -12.14 19.92 5.85
C MET A 86 -11.78 21.32 5.33
N ARG A 87 -11.65 21.49 4.01
CA ARG A 87 -11.36 22.79 3.36
C ARG A 87 -12.62 23.57 2.98
N LYS A 88 -13.81 23.01 3.18
CA LYS A 88 -15.10 23.68 2.98
C LYS A 88 -15.61 24.20 4.31
#